data_AF-A0AAW4VSI5-F1
#
_entry.id   AF-A0AAW4VSI5-F1
#
_cell.length_a   1.000
_cell.length_b   1.000
_cell.length_c   1.000
_cell.angle_alpha   90.00
_cell.angle_beta   90.00
_cell.angle_gamma   90.00
#
_symmetry.space_group_name_H-M   'P 1'
#
loop_
_entity.id
_entity.type
_entity.pdbx_description
1 polymer ?
#
loop_
_entity_poly.entity_id
_entity_poly.type
_entity_poly.pdbx_seq_one_letter_code
_entity_poly.pdbx_strand_id
1 'polypeptide(L)' 'MKYAILDGKLTHISKVKKGTIAREFGYSDQLVIAVGGRERKYWKYLDVKRTRLYQAA' A
#
# COMPACT_ATOMS: atom_id res chain seq x y z
N MET A 1 9.80 -0.17 3.35
CA MET A 1 9.31 -1.47 2.85
C MET A 1 9.15 -1.44 1.33
N LYS A 2 9.63 -2.47 0.60
CA LYS A 2 9.58 -2.51 -0.89
C LYS A 2 8.59 -3.54 -1.47
N TYR A 3 8.12 -4.48 -0.67
CA TYR A 3 7.17 -5.52 -1.07
C TYR A 3 5.85 -5.37 -0.32
N ALA A 4 4.74 -5.77 -0.94
CA ALA A 4 3.41 -5.84 -0.35
C ALA A 4 2.61 -6.98 -1.03
N ILE A 5 1.52 -7.42 -0.41
CA ILE A 5 0.59 -8.39 -0.99
C ILE A 5 -0.47 -7.65 -1.81
N LEU A 6 -0.45 -7.85 -3.12
CA LEU A 6 -1.45 -7.36 -4.06
C LEU A 6 -2.10 -8.58 -4.71
N ASP A 7 -3.43 -8.69 -4.64
CA ASP A 7 -4.21 -9.83 -5.18
C ASP A 7 -3.66 -11.21 -4.74
N GLY A 8 -3.27 -11.32 -3.47
CA GLY A 8 -2.69 -12.55 -2.89
C GLY A 8 -1.25 -12.85 -3.31
N LYS A 9 -0.58 -11.96 -4.07
CA LYS A 9 0.79 -12.15 -4.55
C LYS A 9 1.77 -11.15 -3.95
N LEU A 10 2.96 -11.65 -3.57
CA LEU A 10 4.07 -10.80 -3.13
C LEU A 10 4.58 -9.95 -4.29
N THR A 11 4.37 -8.64 -4.18
CA THR A 11 4.57 -7.68 -5.27
C THR A 11 5.55 -6.60 -4.86
N HIS A 12 6.61 -6.41 -5.66
CA HIS A 12 7.58 -5.33 -5.48
C HIS A 12 7.03 -3.99 -5.99
N ILE A 13 7.36 -2.89 -5.31
CA ILE A 13 6.79 -1.58 -5.65
C ILE A 13 7.15 -1.06 -7.05
N SER A 14 8.28 -1.51 -7.62
CA SER A 14 8.64 -1.10 -8.99
C SER A 14 7.66 -1.60 -10.06
N LYS A 15 6.85 -2.62 -9.75
CA LYS A 15 5.89 -3.27 -10.67
C LYS A 15 4.47 -2.72 -10.56
N VAL A 16 4.23 -1.77 -9.65
CA VAL A 16 2.88 -1.21 -9.40
C VAL A 16 2.84 0.28 -9.72
N LYS A 17 1.66 0.77 -10.07
CA LYS A 17 1.44 2.20 -10.29
C LYS A 17 1.43 2.93 -8.93
N LYS A 18 1.86 4.20 -8.94
CA LYS A 18 1.70 5.08 -7.77
C LYS A 18 0.22 5.15 -7.40
N GLY A 19 -0.09 5.04 -6.11
CA GLY A 19 -1.45 5.06 -5.59
C GLY A 19 -2.13 3.68 -5.47
N THR A 20 -1.51 2.61 -5.99
CA THR A 20 -2.03 1.25 -5.78
C THR A 20 -2.06 0.91 -4.28
N ILE A 21 -3.20 0.41 -3.81
CA ILE A 21 -3.38 -0.07 -2.44
C ILE A 21 -3.12 -1.58 -2.40
N ALA A 22 -2.39 -2.02 -1.39
CA ALA A 22 -2.04 -3.42 -1.15
C ALA A 22 -2.09 -3.72 0.34
N ARG A 23 -1.93 -4.99 0.72
CA ARG A 23 -1.76 -5.41 2.11
C ARG A 23 -0.29 -5.53 2.47
N GLU A 24 0.04 -5.24 3.71
CA GLU A 24 1.39 -5.47 4.21
C GLU A 24 1.77 -6.95 4.13
N PHE A 25 3.01 -7.23 3.72
CA PHE A 25 3.58 -8.56 3.81
C PHE A 25 3.96 -8.87 5.27
N GLY A 26 3.40 -9.93 5.85
CA GLY A 26 3.66 -10.35 7.23
C GLY A 26 2.64 -9.83 8.27
N TYR A 27 1.80 -8.87 7.90
CA TYR A 27 0.69 -8.39 8.74
C TYR A 27 -0.60 -8.36 7.92
N SER A 28 -1.58 -9.19 8.31
CA SER A 28 -2.79 -9.49 7.54
C SER A 28 -3.67 -8.26 7.22
N ASP A 29 -3.72 -7.29 8.14
CA ASP A 29 -4.81 -6.30 8.16
C ASP A 29 -4.34 -4.86 7.92
N GLN A 30 -3.04 -4.63 7.77
CA GLN A 30 -2.53 -3.28 7.48
C GLN A 30 -2.56 -3.00 5.98
N LEU A 31 -3.24 -1.92 5.62
CA LEU A 31 -3.27 -1.41 4.25
C LEU A 31 -2.07 -0.49 4.01
N VAL A 32 -1.45 -0.65 2.86
CA VAL A 32 -0.35 0.18 2.38
C VAL A 32 -0.67 0.74 1.00
N ILE A 33 -0.16 1.92 0.69
CA ILE A 33 -0.26 2.56 -0.62
C ILE A 33 1.12 2.66 -1.26
N ALA A 34 1.19 2.40 -2.55
CA ALA A 34 2.41 2.54 -3.33
C ALA A 34 2.74 4.03 -3.50
N VAL A 35 3.80 4.48 -2.83
CA VAL A 35 4.29 5.85 -2.94
C VAL A 35 5.62 5.83 -3.67
N GLY A 36 5.79 6.73 -4.63
CA GLY A 36 7.10 6.91 -5.22
C GLY A 36 7.15 7.87 -6.39
N GLY A 37 8.31 8.48 -6.54
CA GLY A 37 8.71 9.31 -7.68
C GLY A 37 9.88 8.68 -8.43
N ARG A 38 10.62 9.50 -9.18
CA ARG A 38 11.77 9.05 -9.99
C ARG A 38 12.90 8.48 -9.13
N GLU A 39 13.11 9.03 -7.93
CA GLU A 39 14.26 8.70 -7.07
C GLU A 39 13.95 7.73 -5.92
N ARG A 40 12.73 7.73 -5.38
CA ARG A 40 12.34 6.87 -4.26
C ARG A 40 10.98 6.24 -4.50
N LYS A 41 10.91 4.93 -4.31
CA LYS A 41 9.67 4.13 -4.32
C LYS A 41 9.64 3.28 -3.04
N TYR A 42 8.56 3.40 -2.26
CA TYR A 42 8.31 2.61 -1.05
C TYR A 42 6.80 2.49 -0.76
N TRP A 43 6.43 1.43 -0.04
CA TRP A 43 5.07 1.28 0.49
C TRP A 43 4.91 2.12 1.76
N LYS A 44 3.82 2.89 1.84
CA LYS A 44 3.47 3.70 3.01
C LYS A 44 2.19 3.17 3.62
N TYR A 45 2.12 3.03 4.94
CA TYR A 45 0.87 2.68 5.62
C TYR A 45 -0.22 3.71 5.36
N LEU A 46 -1.42 3.21 5.07
CA LEU A 46 -2.63 4.01 5.10
C LEU A 46 -3.01 4.20 6.57
N ASP A 47 -3.09 5.45 7.01
CA ASP A 47 -3.62 5.76 8.33
C ASP A 47 -5.14 5.53 8.32
N VAL A 48 -5.54 4.33 8.74
CA VAL A 48 -6.93 3.85 8.68
C VAL A 48 -7.87 4.69 9.56
N LYS A 49 -7.33 5.48 10.52
CA LYS A 49 -8.13 6.45 11.29
C LYS A 49 -8.75 7.54 10.42
N ARG A 50 -8.12 7.87 9.29
CA ARG A 50 -8.65 8.87 8.34
C ARG A 50 -9.53 8.26 7.25
N THR A 51 -9.42 6.96 6.99
CA THR A 51 -10.20 6.28 5.93
C THR A 51 -11.62 5.92 6.37
N ARG A 52 -11.89 5.75 7.67
CA ARG A 52 -13.27 5.58 8.20
C ARG A 52 -14.17 6.80 7.92
N LEU A 53 -13.60 7.99 7.73
CA LEU A 53 -14.36 9.19 7.31
C LEU A 53 -14.84 9.12 5.85
N TYR A 54 -14.22 8.31 4.99
CA TYR A 54 -14.58 8.19 3.57
C TYR A 54 -15.44 6.95 3.26
N GLN A 55 -15.67 6.06 4.23
CA GLN A 55 -16.60 4.93 4.10
C GLN A 55 -17.95 5.18 4.80
N ALA A 56 -18.14 6.35 5.41
CA ALA A 56 -19.36 6.75 6.10
C ALA A 56 -20.17 7.84 5.36
N ALA A 57 -19.91 8.03 4.06
CA ALA A 57 -20.67 8.95 3.20
C ALA A 57 -21.28 8.18 2.03
#